data_AF-A0A7S0VDH7-F1
#
_entry.id   AF-A0A7S0VDH7-F1
#
_cell.length_a   1.000
_cell.length_b   1.000
_cell.length_c   1.000
_cell.angle_alpha   90.00
_cell.angle_beta   90.00
_cell.angle_gamma   90.00
#
_symmetry.space_group_name_H-M   'P 1'
#
loop_
_entity.id
_entity.type
_entity.pdbx_description
1 polymer ?
#
loop_
_entity_poly.entity_id
_entity_poly.type
_entity_poly.pdbx_seq_one_letter_code
_entity_poly.pdbx_strand_id
1 'polypeptide(L)'
;TLGVPHPRRISAIGLADRVAAERGERVGDTIGYAVHLDSKVSNRTRVTFVTTGILLRRLQSDPMGYLSKISHVIVDEVHERSADVDLLLLHMRSALRSLYEQGGNGVGGKSGNKGGVGN
;
A
#
# COMPACT_ATOMS: atom_id res chain seq x y z
N THR A 1 -1.56 6.85 4.57
CA THR A 1 -0.12 7.03 4.30
C THR A 1 0.17 6.67 2.86
N LEU A 2 1.12 7.36 2.21
CA LEU A 2 1.60 7.10 0.85
C LEU A 2 2.88 6.25 0.90
N GLY A 3 2.91 5.12 0.20
CA GLY A 3 4.11 4.29 0.06
C GLY A 3 4.84 4.53 -1.27
N VAL A 4 6.16 4.77 -1.23
CA VAL A 4 6.99 4.95 -2.43
C VAL A 4 8.14 3.92 -2.41
N PRO A 5 8.03 2.78 -3.12
CA PRO A 5 9.10 1.79 -3.20
C PRO A 5 10.30 2.29 -4.01
N HIS A 6 11.49 1.86 -3.59
CA HIS A 6 12.75 2.10 -4.28
C HIS A 6 13.64 0.85 -4.19
N PRO A 7 14.43 0.48 -5.22
CA PRO A 7 15.22 -0.74 -5.21
C PRO A 7 16.32 -0.74 -4.15
N ARG A 8 16.86 0.43 -3.78
CA ARG A 8 18.05 0.57 -2.94
C ARG A 8 17.74 1.25 -1.60
N ARG A 9 18.28 0.68 -0.52
CA ARG A 9 18.16 1.23 0.84
C ARG A 9 18.64 2.67 0.94
N ILE A 10 19.83 2.97 0.42
CA ILE A 10 20.46 4.29 0.53
C ILE A 10 19.57 5.34 -0.15
N SER A 11 19.00 5.02 -1.30
CA SER A 11 18.09 5.92 -2.01
C SER A 11 16.79 6.16 -1.24
N ALA A 12 16.17 5.12 -0.68
CA ALA A 12 14.95 5.27 0.12
C ALA A 12 15.16 6.16 1.36
N ILE A 13 16.30 5.99 2.05
CA ILE A 13 16.68 6.83 3.20
C ILE A 13 16.98 8.26 2.74
N GLY A 14 17.83 8.42 1.71
CA GLY A 14 18.23 9.73 1.21
C GLY A 14 17.06 10.55 0.67
N LEU A 15 16.08 9.91 0.04
CA LEU A 15 14.87 10.57 -0.43
C LEU A 15 13.99 11.02 0.75
N ALA A 16 13.85 10.20 1.79
CA ALA A 16 13.16 10.59 3.01
C ALA A 16 13.84 11.78 3.70
N ASP A 17 15.17 11.76 3.83
CA ASP A 17 15.94 12.86 4.40
C ASP A 17 15.77 14.15 3.57
N ARG A 18 15.88 14.04 2.24
CA ARG A 18 15.74 15.17 1.33
C ARG A 18 14.36 15.81 1.42
N VAL A 19 13.29 15.00 1.33
CA VAL A 19 11.91 15.51 1.35
C VAL A 19 11.54 16.06 2.73
N ALA A 20 12.04 15.46 3.82
CA ALA A 20 11.86 16.02 5.16
C ALA A 20 12.54 17.40 5.30
N ALA A 21 13.77 17.53 4.80
CA ALA A 21 14.51 18.80 4.80
C ALA A 21 13.81 19.88 3.96
N GLU A 22 13.30 19.55 2.78
CA GLU A 22 12.54 20.48 1.93
C GLU A 22 11.23 20.96 2.60
N ARG A 23 10.69 20.16 3.52
CA ARG A 23 9.51 20.50 4.33
C ARG A 23 9.85 21.18 5.65
N GLY A 24 11.14 21.36 5.97
CA GLY A 24 11.59 21.94 7.23
C GLY A 24 11.27 21.08 8.46
N GLU A 25 11.16 19.76 8.30
CA GLU A 25 10.85 18.80 9.38
C GLU A 25 11.92 17.71 9.51
N ARG A 26 11.79 16.86 10.53
CA ARG A 26 12.69 15.72 10.71
C ARG A 26 12.06 14.44 10.15
N VAL A 27 12.91 13.55 9.63
CA VAL A 27 12.47 12.19 9.29
C VAL A 27 11.89 11.50 10.53
N GLY A 28 10.70 10.93 10.36
CA GLY A 28 9.88 10.39 11.43
C GLY A 28 8.69 11.28 11.79
N ASP A 29 8.65 12.54 11.35
CA ASP A 29 7.48 13.41 11.45
C ASP A 29 6.45 13.04 10.36
N THR A 30 6.21 13.89 9.35
CA THR A 30 5.25 13.58 8.27
C THR A 30 5.89 12.79 7.13
N ILE A 31 7.21 12.84 7.00
CA ILE A 31 8.04 12.04 6.09
C ILE A 31 8.81 10.97 6.89
N GLY A 32 8.80 9.73 6.40
CA GLY A 32 9.52 8.63 7.02
C GLY A 32 10.06 7.62 6.00
N TYR A 33 10.80 6.63 6.49
CA TYR A 33 11.22 5.50 5.67
C TYR A 33 11.08 4.16 6.41
N ALA A 34 10.98 3.07 5.65
CA ALA A 34 11.12 1.71 6.16
C ALA A 34 11.91 0.82 5.19
N VAL A 35 13.06 0.33 5.65
CA VAL A 35 13.98 -0.51 4.90
C VAL A 35 14.31 -1.77 5.71
N HIS A 36 15.13 -2.67 5.18
CA HIS A 36 15.51 -3.86 5.93
C HIS A 36 16.27 -3.48 7.22
N LEU A 37 15.78 -3.97 8.37
CA LEU A 37 16.33 -3.78 9.72
C LEU A 37 16.31 -2.35 10.26
N ASP A 38 15.68 -1.40 9.57
CA ASP A 38 15.70 0.01 9.96
C ASP A 38 14.44 0.73 9.49
N SER A 39 13.85 1.55 10.35
CA SER A 39 12.66 2.32 10.03
C SER A 39 12.54 3.56 10.91
N LYS A 40 12.17 4.68 10.30
CA LYS A 40 11.77 5.91 10.99
C LYS A 40 10.36 6.30 10.55
N VAL A 41 9.38 5.75 11.26
CA VAL A 41 7.95 5.97 10.99
C VAL A 41 7.25 6.20 12.32
N SER A 42 6.31 7.13 12.35
CA SER A 42 5.48 7.43 13.53
C SER A 42 4.01 7.52 13.14
N ASN A 43 3.14 7.71 14.13
CA ASN A 43 1.71 7.96 13.91
C ASN A 43 1.45 9.26 13.13
N ARG A 44 2.44 10.15 13.05
CA ARG A 44 2.37 11.40 12.28
C ARG A 44 2.76 11.21 10.81
N THR A 45 3.43 10.10 10.48
CA THR A 45 3.98 9.88 9.14
C THR A 45 2.89 9.71 8.10
N ARG A 46 2.93 10.59 7.10
CA ARG A 46 1.97 10.65 5.99
C ARG A 46 2.56 10.07 4.71
N VAL A 47 3.87 10.18 4.51
CA VAL A 47 4.60 9.58 3.39
C VAL A 47 5.71 8.68 3.94
N THR A 48 5.77 7.45 3.46
CA THR A 48 6.82 6.49 3.81
C THR A 48 7.51 6.00 2.56
N PHE A 49 8.80 6.31 2.45
CA PHE A 49 9.69 5.72 1.46
C PHE A 49 10.08 4.32 1.91
N VAL A 50 9.93 3.33 1.03
CA VAL A 50 10.19 1.93 1.39
C VAL A 50 11.09 1.28 0.36
N THR A 51 11.77 0.19 0.71
CA THR A 51 12.34 -0.66 -0.34
C THR A 51 11.28 -1.56 -0.95
N THR A 52 11.45 -1.93 -2.22
CA THR A 52 10.57 -2.89 -2.92
C THR A 52 10.38 -4.17 -2.12
N GLY A 53 11.46 -4.73 -1.59
CA GLY A 53 11.41 -5.96 -0.77
C GLY A 53 10.60 -5.81 0.53
N ILE A 54 10.65 -4.65 1.21
CA ILE A 54 9.84 -4.41 2.40
C ILE A 54 8.36 -4.30 2.03
N LEU A 55 8.03 -3.62 0.94
CA LEU A 55 6.66 -3.48 0.49
C LEU A 55 6.07 -4.84 0.08
N LEU A 56 6.81 -5.63 -0.70
CA LEU A 56 6.46 -7.00 -1.07
C LEU A 56 6.17 -7.88 0.15
N ARG A 57 7.10 -7.92 1.12
CA ARG A 57 6.95 -8.74 2.33
C ARG A 57 5.69 -8.37 3.11
N ARG A 58 5.38 -7.08 3.23
CA ARG A 58 4.16 -6.60 3.91
C ARG A 58 2.90 -7.03 3.17
N LEU A 59 2.88 -6.89 1.85
CA LEU A 59 1.77 -7.32 1.00
C LEU A 59 1.56 -8.84 1.00
N GLN A 60 2.63 -9.63 1.14
CA GLN A 60 2.52 -11.09 1.24
C GLN A 60 2.05 -11.57 2.62
N SER A 61 2.42 -10.85 3.68
CA SER A 61 2.13 -11.28 5.06
C SER A 61 0.72 -10.89 5.51
N ASP A 62 0.27 -9.67 5.21
CA ASP A 62 -1.07 -9.17 5.54
C ASP A 62 -1.53 -8.12 4.51
N PRO A 63 -1.93 -8.55 3.30
CA PRO A 63 -2.27 -7.62 2.22
C PRO A 63 -3.44 -6.69 2.59
N MET A 64 -4.52 -7.22 3.19
CA MET A 64 -5.72 -6.42 3.49
C MET A 64 -5.54 -5.52 4.71
N GLY A 65 -4.93 -6.01 5.79
CA GLY A 65 -4.66 -5.18 6.97
C GLY A 65 -3.59 -4.12 6.71
N TYR A 66 -2.68 -4.35 5.76
CA TYR A 66 -1.73 -3.34 5.32
C TYR A 66 -2.35 -2.31 4.37
N LEU A 67 -3.05 -2.75 3.32
CA LEU A 67 -3.65 -1.84 2.32
C LEU A 67 -4.77 -0.98 2.90
N SER A 68 -5.55 -1.47 3.87
CA SER A 68 -6.58 -0.66 4.55
C SER A 68 -6.03 0.57 5.27
N LYS A 69 -4.73 0.60 5.60
CA LYS A 69 -4.04 1.73 6.26
C LYS A 69 -3.39 2.68 5.27
N ILE A 70 -3.38 2.33 3.99
CA ILE A 70 -2.68 3.03 2.92
C ILE A 70 -3.72 3.62 1.97
N SER A 71 -3.60 4.92 1.71
CA SER A 71 -4.50 5.58 0.77
C SER A 71 -4.00 5.46 -0.66
N HIS A 72 -2.68 5.51 -0.86
CA HIS A 72 -2.05 5.50 -2.17
C HIS A 72 -0.69 4.79 -2.10
N VAL A 73 -0.29 4.19 -3.21
CA VAL A 73 1.07 3.68 -3.42
C VAL A 73 1.55 4.23 -4.76
N ILE A 74 2.72 4.86 -4.78
CA ILE A 74 3.34 5.40 -5.99
C ILE A 74 4.58 4.58 -6.23
N VAL A 75 4.57 3.72 -7.25
CA VAL A 75 5.73 2.92 -7.61
C VAL A 75 6.69 3.78 -8.42
N ASP A 76 7.80 4.16 -7.81
CA ASP A 76 8.91 4.84 -8.46
C ASP A 76 9.88 3.79 -9.04
N GLU A 77 10.73 4.19 -9.99
CA GLU A 77 11.77 3.32 -10.57
C GLU A 77 11.26 2.08 -11.34
N VAL A 78 10.03 2.12 -11.88
CA VAL A 78 9.46 1.02 -12.69
C VAL A 78 10.29 0.68 -13.94
N HIS A 79 11.15 1.61 -14.37
CA HIS A 79 11.98 1.47 -15.55
C HIS A 79 13.17 0.51 -15.34
N GLU A 80 13.54 0.18 -14.10
CA GLU A 80 14.59 -0.80 -13.82
C GLU A 80 14.18 -2.25 -14.15
N ARG A 81 12.90 -2.51 -14.51
CA ARG A 81 12.34 -3.81 -14.95
C ARG A 81 12.90 -5.01 -14.17
N SER A 82 12.87 -4.92 -12.84
CA SER A 82 13.29 -6.03 -11.99
C SER A 82 12.13 -6.97 -11.70
N ALA A 83 12.44 -8.26 -11.54
CA ALA A 83 11.45 -9.28 -11.18
C ALA A 83 10.70 -8.93 -9.88
N ASP A 84 11.36 -8.23 -8.95
CA ASP A 84 10.76 -7.77 -7.70
C ASP A 84 9.68 -6.70 -7.93
N VAL A 85 9.90 -5.77 -8.87
CA VAL A 85 8.88 -4.76 -9.23
C VAL A 85 7.71 -5.43 -9.94
N ASP A 86 7.96 -6.38 -10.84
CA ASP A 86 6.88 -7.13 -11.51
C ASP A 86 6.05 -7.94 -10.50
N LEU A 87 6.72 -8.61 -9.56
CA LEU A 87 6.06 -9.35 -8.49
C LEU A 87 5.24 -8.41 -7.60
N LEU A 88 5.76 -7.22 -7.30
CA LEU A 88 5.07 -6.20 -6.51
C LEU A 88 3.78 -5.76 -7.20
N LEU A 89 3.88 -5.41 -8.49
CA LEU A 89 2.74 -4.99 -9.28
C LEU A 89 1.68 -6.09 -9.40
N LEU A 90 2.11 -7.35 -9.55
CA LEU A 90 1.20 -8.50 -9.56
C LEU A 90 0.44 -8.65 -8.23
N HIS A 91 1.14 -8.59 -7.10
CA HIS A 91 0.52 -8.68 -5.77
C HIS A 91 -0.45 -7.52 -5.52
N MET A 92 -0.06 -6.30 -5.90
CA MET A 92 -0.91 -5.12 -5.77
C MET A 92 -2.17 -5.23 -6.63
N ARG A 93 -2.05 -5.69 -7.89
CA ARG A 93 -3.20 -5.92 -8.77
C ARG A 93 -4.15 -6.96 -8.18
N SER A 94 -3.62 -8.08 -7.68
CA SER A 94 -4.44 -9.12 -7.04
C SER A 94 -5.20 -8.57 -5.84
N ALA A 95 -4.51 -7.83 -4.97
CA ALA A 95 -5.11 -7.27 -3.77
C ALA A 95 -6.19 -6.21 -4.09
N LEU A 96 -5.94 -5.32 -5.06
CA LEU A 96 -6.93 -4.34 -5.52
C LEU A 96 -8.15 -5.02 -6.13
N ARG A 97 -7.95 -6.08 -6.93
CA ARG A 97 -9.06 -6.84 -7.52
C ARG A 97 -9.96 -7.46 -6.44
N SER A 98 -9.37 -8.07 -5.41
CA SER A 98 -10.13 -8.62 -4.29
C SER A 98 -10.93 -7.54 -3.54
N LEU A 99 -10.39 -6.32 -3.41
CA LEU A 99 -11.12 -5.19 -2.81
C LEU A 99 -12.34 -4.77 -3.66
N TYR A 100 -12.18 -4.72 -4.98
CA TYR A 100 -13.30 -4.42 -5.90
C TYR A 100 -14.38 -5.51 -5.87
N GLU A 101 -13.98 -6.79 -5.88
CA GLU A 101 -14.91 -7.93 -5.85
C GLU A 101 -15.72 -7.99 -4.54
N GLN A 102 -15.11 -7.61 -3.42
CA GLN A 102 -15.81 -7.50 -2.13
C GLN A 102 -16.78 -6.31 -2.07
N GLY A 103 -16.48 -5.20 -2.75
CA GLY A 103 -17.38 -4.05 -2.89
C GLY A 103 -18.59 -4.29 -3.82
N GLY A 104 -18.51 -5.28 -4.71
CA GLY A 104 -19.58 -5.61 -5.67
C GLY A 104 -20.68 -6.55 -5.16
N ASN A 105 -20.46 -7.27 -4.05
CA ASN A 105 -21.41 -8.27 -3.54
C ASN A 105 -22.48 -7.72 -2.57
N GLY A 106 -22.67 -6.38 -2.52
CA GLY A 106 -23.59 -5.72 -1.59
C GLY A 106 -24.97 -5.30 -2.16
N VAL A 107 -25.23 -5.45 -3.47
CA VAL A 107 -26.50 -4.99 -4.08
C VAL A 107 -27.04 -6.00 -5.07
N GLY A 108 -27.83 -6.96 -4.60
CA GLY A 108 -28.55 -7.87 -5.50
C GLY A 108 -29.16 -9.05 -4.77
N GLY A 109 -30.33 -8.87 -4.16
CA GLY A 109 -31.00 -9.98 -3.49
C GLY A 109 -32.31 -9.68 -2.76
N LYS A 110 -33.14 -8.72 -3.18
CA LYS A 110 -34.56 -8.76 -2.82
C LYS A 110 -35.29 -9.69 -3.79
N SER A 111 -35.21 -11.00 -3.52
CA SER A 111 -36.04 -11.99 -4.21
C SER A 111 -37.37 -12.15 -3.48
N GLY A 112 -38.41 -11.56 -4.07
CA GLY A 112 -39.74 -12.17 -4.20
C GLY A 112 -40.55 -12.45 -2.95
N ASN A 113 -41.34 -11.46 -2.51
CA ASN A 113 -42.62 -11.75 -1.86
C ASN A 113 -43.58 -12.31 -2.94
N LYS A 114 -43.80 -13.63 -2.95
CA LYS A 114 -44.94 -14.24 -3.65
C LYS A 114 -45.96 -14.64 -2.61
N GLY A 115 -47.12 -14.00 -2.66
CA GLY A 115 -48.30 -14.39 -1.94
C GLY A 115 -48.91 -15.71 -2.45
N GLY A 116 -49.75 -16.28 -1.59
CA GLY A 116 -50.67 -17.41 -1.81
C GLY A 116 -51.26 -17.74 -0.43
N VAL A 117 -52.41 -17.21 -0.01
CA VAL A 117 -53.81 -17.56 -0.36
C VAL A 117 -54.18 -18.99 0.03
N GLY A 118 -55.13 -19.10 0.98
CA GLY A 118 -56.04 -20.23 1.25
C GLY A 118 -55.42 -21.43 1.96
N ASN A 119 -56.03 -22.09 2.95
CA ASN A 119 -57.40 -22.10 3.46
C ASN A 119 -57.39 -22.15 5.00
#